data_AF-C4IFF7-F1
#
_entry.id   AF-C4IFF7-F1
#
_cell.length_a   1.000
_cell.length_b   1.000
_cell.length_c   1.000
_cell.angle_alpha   90.00
_cell.angle_beta   90.00
_cell.angle_gamma   90.00
#
_symmetry.space_group_name_H-M   'P 1'
#
loop_
_entity.id
_entity.type
_entity.pdbx_description
1 polymer ?
#
loop_
_entity_poly.entity_id
_entity_poly.type
_entity_poly.pdbx_seq_one_letter_code
_entity_poly.pdbx_strand_id
1 'polypeptide(L)'
;MSIRELYTQNLDINLKYNVYLQCVQNDDIILNINVYDKSIQADLNNYTCRLKALKSDQIPLIQNTNININKNVVTIEAHKQLTTTAGVVKAELQFTDKSTLKKKSTFFIEIKVEKSALNVDGAVSTPLCTLLEEIDNKLDQIENIGQVLDEAKTVRDDLVVKTNTANIAKSNLETAITNANNKKNEVNAAITNATNKIAEVNISITNANNSKNALDTSKNNANTTKTKLDESISNANNFIDEHGNIIDMLIDIENLLGKVHLDGGTFFETYDPWEVDSGTF
;
A
#
# COMPACT_ATOMS: atom_id res chain seq x y z
N MET A 1 -62.72 -26.09 28.41
CA MET A 1 -62.34 -25.49 27.12
C MET A 1 -61.93 -26.66 26.24
N SER A 2 -62.69 -26.94 25.18
CA SER A 2 -62.47 -28.13 24.34
C SER A 2 -61.67 -27.70 23.11
N ILE A 3 -60.46 -28.24 22.96
CA ILE A 3 -59.70 -28.08 21.72
C ILE A 3 -60.25 -29.09 20.72
N ARG A 4 -60.63 -28.62 19.54
CA ARG A 4 -61.16 -29.45 18.48
C ARG A 4 -60.29 -29.36 17.25
N GLU A 5 -59.64 -30.47 16.94
CA GLU A 5 -58.93 -30.64 15.68
C GLU A 5 -59.95 -30.95 14.57
N LEU A 6 -59.97 -30.13 13.53
CA LEU A 6 -60.86 -30.35 12.39
C LEU A 6 -60.25 -31.35 11.42
N TYR A 7 -61.11 -32.00 10.62
CA TYR A 7 -60.67 -32.93 9.59
C TYR A 7 -59.65 -32.28 8.65
N THR A 8 -58.56 -33.01 8.36
CA THR A 8 -57.52 -32.56 7.43
C THR A 8 -58.08 -32.39 6.02
N GLN A 9 -57.80 -31.25 5.41
CA GLN A 9 -58.29 -30.90 4.08
C GLN A 9 -57.13 -30.85 3.08
N ASN A 10 -57.39 -31.28 1.84
CA ASN A 10 -56.43 -31.19 0.75
C ASN A 10 -56.80 -29.99 -0.13
N LEU A 11 -55.83 -29.13 -0.43
CA LEU A 11 -55.97 -27.94 -1.26
C LEU A 11 -54.97 -27.97 -2.41
N ASP A 12 -55.39 -27.78 -3.65
CA ASP A 12 -54.49 -27.62 -4.80
C ASP A 12 -54.49 -26.17 -5.26
N ILE A 13 -53.32 -25.53 -5.29
CA ILE A 13 -53.09 -24.13 -5.68
C ILE A 13 -53.73 -23.78 -7.04
N ASN A 14 -53.88 -24.75 -7.93
CA ASN A 14 -54.38 -24.54 -9.29
C ASN A 14 -55.88 -24.80 -9.42
N LEU A 15 -56.52 -25.31 -8.37
CA LEU A 15 -57.94 -25.63 -8.35
C LEU A 15 -58.66 -24.71 -7.35
N LYS A 16 -59.77 -24.12 -7.79
CA LYS A 16 -60.59 -23.26 -6.93
C LYS A 16 -61.81 -24.03 -6.48
N TYR A 17 -61.75 -24.57 -5.27
CA TYR A 17 -62.91 -25.14 -4.58
C TYR A 17 -63.02 -24.57 -3.17
N ASN A 18 -64.25 -24.49 -2.68
CA ASN A 18 -64.53 -24.12 -1.30
C ASN A 18 -64.34 -25.35 -0.43
N VAL A 19 -63.59 -25.18 0.65
CA VAL A 19 -63.47 -26.20 1.70
C VAL A 19 -64.50 -25.91 2.78
N TYR A 20 -65.32 -26.90 3.10
CA TYR A 20 -66.37 -26.79 4.11
C TYR A 20 -65.96 -27.50 5.40
N LEU A 21 -65.85 -26.73 6.48
CA LEU A 21 -65.52 -27.23 7.81
C LEU A 21 -66.64 -26.87 8.79
N GLN A 22 -66.76 -27.65 9.88
CA GLN A 22 -67.80 -27.45 10.88
C GLN A 22 -67.21 -27.48 12.29
N CYS A 23 -67.64 -26.54 13.13
CA CYS A 23 -67.30 -26.50 14.55
C CYS A 23 -68.48 -25.93 15.37
N VAL A 24 -68.36 -25.95 16.69
CA VAL A 24 -69.35 -25.35 17.60
C VAL A 24 -68.83 -23.99 18.08
N GLN A 25 -69.75 -23.08 18.37
CA GLN A 25 -69.42 -21.76 18.91
C GLN A 25 -68.57 -21.88 20.18
N ASN A 26 -67.52 -21.05 20.27
CA ASN A 26 -66.50 -21.02 21.34
C ASN A 26 -65.54 -22.23 21.39
N ASP A 27 -65.53 -23.10 20.38
CA ASP A 27 -64.46 -24.11 20.22
C ASP A 27 -63.13 -23.41 19.91
N ASP A 28 -62.04 -23.89 20.51
CA ASP A 28 -60.69 -23.59 20.02
C ASP A 28 -60.38 -24.59 18.90
N ILE A 29 -60.16 -24.10 17.68
CA ILE A 29 -60.04 -24.96 16.50
C ILE A 29 -58.63 -25.00 15.94
N ILE A 30 -58.21 -26.18 15.50
CA ILE A 30 -56.98 -26.39 14.75
C ILE A 30 -57.34 -26.78 13.31
N LEU A 31 -56.85 -26.00 12.34
CA LEU A 31 -57.00 -26.27 10.91
C LEU A 31 -55.76 -27.00 10.40
N ASN A 32 -55.95 -28.21 9.87
CA ASN A 32 -54.89 -28.97 9.22
C ASN A 32 -55.14 -29.04 7.71
N ILE A 33 -54.17 -28.58 6.93
CA ILE A 33 -54.33 -28.41 5.49
C ILE A 33 -53.10 -28.97 4.77
N ASN A 34 -53.30 -29.91 3.86
CA ASN A 34 -52.29 -30.36 2.92
C ASN A 34 -52.40 -29.55 1.63
N VAL A 35 -51.32 -28.90 1.22
CA VAL A 35 -51.28 -28.06 0.02
C VAL A 35 -50.55 -28.77 -1.11
N TYR A 36 -51.12 -28.71 -2.30
CA TYR A 36 -50.62 -29.31 -3.53
C TYR A 36 -50.48 -28.24 -4.62
N ASP A 37 -49.56 -28.44 -5.56
CA ASP A 37 -49.38 -27.67 -6.77
C ASP A 37 -49.45 -28.65 -7.95
N LYS A 38 -50.57 -28.66 -8.68
CA LYS A 38 -50.82 -29.59 -9.80
C LYS A 38 -50.74 -31.05 -9.35
N SER A 39 -51.42 -31.36 -8.24
CA SER A 39 -51.50 -32.68 -7.62
C SER A 39 -50.17 -33.22 -7.06
N ILE A 40 -49.12 -32.38 -7.00
CA ILE A 40 -47.84 -32.69 -6.36
C ILE A 40 -47.77 -31.91 -5.05
N GLN A 41 -47.14 -32.44 -4.00
CA GLN A 41 -46.97 -31.73 -2.73
C GLN A 41 -46.30 -30.36 -2.97
N ALA A 42 -46.93 -29.28 -2.53
CA ALA A 42 -46.40 -27.94 -2.71
C ALA A 42 -45.21 -27.69 -1.75
N ASP A 43 -44.13 -27.10 -2.25
CA ASP A 43 -43.06 -26.57 -1.40
C ASP A 43 -43.45 -25.19 -0.86
N LEU A 44 -43.71 -25.13 0.44
CA LEU A 44 -44.12 -23.91 1.14
C LEU A 44 -43.01 -23.32 2.03
N ASN A 45 -41.79 -23.86 2.02
CA ASN A 45 -40.74 -23.47 2.96
C ASN A 45 -40.38 -21.97 2.89
N ASN A 46 -40.40 -21.38 1.69
CA ASN A 46 -40.15 -19.95 1.48
C ASN A 46 -41.41 -19.06 1.54
N TYR A 47 -42.53 -19.59 2.02
CA TYR A 47 -43.79 -18.86 2.09
C TYR A 47 -44.17 -18.52 3.52
N THR A 48 -44.84 -17.39 3.67
CA THR A 48 -45.62 -17.07 4.86
C THR A 48 -47.08 -17.35 4.57
N CYS A 49 -47.83 -17.69 5.60
CA CYS A 49 -49.25 -17.97 5.49
C CYS A 49 -50.04 -17.00 6.37
N ARG A 50 -51.19 -16.53 5.88
CA ARG A 50 -52.11 -15.64 6.58
C ARG A 50 -53.53 -16.13 6.39
N LEU A 51 -54.25 -16.28 7.49
CA LEU A 51 -55.69 -16.53 7.52
C LEU A 51 -56.41 -15.19 7.62
N LYS A 52 -57.33 -14.91 6.70
CA LYS A 52 -58.24 -13.77 6.76
C LYS A 52 -59.66 -14.27 6.77
N ALA A 53 -60.43 -13.98 7.79
CA ALA A 53 -61.80 -14.42 7.93
C ALA A 53 -62.74 -13.23 8.04
N LEU A 54 -63.91 -13.36 7.42
CA LEU A 54 -65.07 -12.51 7.68
C LEU A 54 -66.09 -13.38 8.39
N LYS A 55 -66.34 -13.04 9.66
CA LYS A 55 -67.30 -13.74 10.51
C LYS A 55 -68.74 -13.41 10.10
N SER A 56 -69.69 -14.18 10.62
CA SER A 56 -71.13 -13.96 10.38
C SER A 56 -71.66 -12.64 10.93
N ASP A 57 -71.03 -12.08 11.97
CA ASP A 57 -71.29 -10.74 12.51
C ASP A 57 -70.67 -9.61 11.68
N GLN A 58 -70.11 -9.91 10.50
CA GLN A 58 -69.40 -8.99 9.62
C GLN A 58 -68.10 -8.41 10.20
N ILE A 59 -67.59 -8.97 11.30
CA ILE A 59 -66.32 -8.52 11.87
C ILE A 59 -65.17 -9.31 11.23
N PRO A 60 -64.21 -8.63 10.59
CA PRO A 60 -63.05 -9.29 10.03
C PRO A 60 -62.09 -9.76 11.13
N LEU A 61 -61.42 -10.87 10.88
CA LEU A 61 -60.34 -11.42 11.68
C LEU A 61 -59.17 -11.71 10.75
N ILE A 62 -57.99 -11.16 11.04
CA ILE A 62 -56.77 -11.45 10.29
C ILE A 62 -55.78 -12.07 11.27
N GLN A 63 -55.21 -13.21 10.89
CA GLN A 63 -54.27 -13.95 11.69
C GLN A 63 -53.07 -14.36 10.84
N ASN A 64 -51.88 -14.06 11.34
CA ASN A 64 -50.59 -14.42 10.77
C ASN A 64 -49.64 -15.04 11.81
N THR A 65 -50.15 -15.34 13.00
CA THR A 65 -49.45 -15.98 14.13
C THR A 65 -50.05 -17.36 14.41
N ASN A 66 -49.32 -18.21 15.13
CA ASN A 66 -49.70 -19.61 15.43
C ASN A 66 -50.05 -20.42 14.17
N ILE A 67 -49.30 -20.17 13.09
CA ILE A 67 -49.36 -20.93 11.85
C ILE A 67 -48.00 -21.62 11.67
N ASN A 68 -48.03 -22.96 11.64
CA ASN A 68 -46.86 -23.77 11.36
C ASN A 68 -46.94 -24.32 9.94
N ILE A 69 -45.84 -24.19 9.19
CA ILE A 69 -45.71 -24.73 7.84
C ILE A 69 -44.57 -25.75 7.88
N ASN A 70 -44.89 -27.01 7.61
CA ASN A 70 -43.92 -28.07 7.49
C ASN A 70 -44.07 -28.75 6.13
N LYS A 71 -43.14 -28.45 5.20
CA LYS A 71 -43.18 -28.87 3.80
C LYS A 71 -44.46 -28.40 3.11
N ASN A 72 -45.41 -29.30 2.92
CA ASN A 72 -46.69 -29.05 2.26
C ASN A 72 -47.87 -28.99 3.22
N VAL A 73 -47.64 -29.21 4.52
CA VAL A 73 -48.68 -29.23 5.56
C VAL A 73 -48.68 -27.89 6.29
N VAL A 74 -49.86 -27.30 6.40
CA VAL A 74 -50.11 -26.06 7.12
C VAL A 74 -51.05 -26.37 8.28
N THR A 75 -50.58 -26.11 9.49
CA THR A 75 -51.35 -26.26 10.72
C THR A 75 -51.57 -24.88 11.31
N ILE A 76 -52.82 -24.53 11.58
CA ILE A 76 -53.22 -23.22 12.09
C ILE A 76 -54.02 -23.43 13.36
N GLU A 77 -53.48 -22.97 14.49
CA GLU A 77 -54.26 -22.83 15.72
C GLU A 77 -55.06 -21.55 15.60
N ALA A 78 -56.33 -21.65 15.19
CA ALA A 78 -57.12 -20.47 14.88
C ALA A 78 -57.42 -19.68 16.15
N HIS A 79 -57.33 -18.36 16.04
CA HIS A 79 -57.64 -17.46 17.14
C HIS A 79 -59.08 -17.68 17.60
N LYS A 80 -59.29 -17.76 18.92
CA LYS A 80 -60.60 -18.07 19.53
C LYS A 80 -61.75 -17.19 19.01
N GLN A 81 -61.46 -15.95 18.64
CA GLN A 81 -62.44 -15.02 18.05
C GLN A 81 -63.10 -15.54 16.76
N LEU A 82 -62.47 -16.48 16.06
CA LEU A 82 -63.00 -17.05 14.82
C LEU A 82 -64.35 -17.77 15.06
N THR A 83 -64.54 -18.38 16.24
CA THR A 83 -65.71 -19.21 16.56
C THR A 83 -66.66 -18.56 17.57
N THR A 84 -66.45 -17.30 17.97
CA THR A 84 -67.29 -16.66 18.99
C THR A 84 -68.69 -16.32 18.52
N THR A 85 -68.93 -16.30 17.20
CA THR A 85 -70.22 -15.95 16.60
C THR A 85 -70.70 -17.12 15.74
N ALA A 86 -71.91 -17.63 16.03
CA ALA A 86 -72.52 -18.68 15.22
C ALA A 86 -72.85 -18.17 13.80
N GLY A 87 -72.78 -19.07 12.81
CA GLY A 87 -73.01 -18.75 11.41
C GLY A 87 -71.85 -19.16 10.51
N VAL A 88 -71.90 -18.72 9.25
CA VAL A 88 -70.86 -19.05 8.25
C VAL A 88 -69.74 -18.02 8.32
N VAL A 89 -68.53 -18.49 8.62
CA VAL A 89 -67.31 -17.71 8.52
C VAL A 89 -66.69 -17.94 7.14
N LYS A 90 -66.49 -16.86 6.38
CA LYS A 90 -65.84 -16.89 5.07
C LYS A 90 -64.37 -16.54 5.24
N ALA A 91 -63.50 -17.53 5.11
CA ALA A 91 -62.07 -17.38 5.28
C ALA A 91 -61.29 -17.50 3.97
N GLU A 92 -60.14 -16.84 3.94
CA GLU A 92 -59.20 -16.75 2.86
C GLU A 92 -57.82 -17.11 3.41
N LEU A 93 -57.20 -18.18 2.89
CA LEU A 93 -55.83 -18.54 3.20
C LEU A 93 -54.89 -17.99 2.13
N GLN A 94 -53.96 -17.12 2.52
CA GLN A 94 -53.03 -16.47 1.61
C GLN A 94 -51.61 -16.96 1.83
N PHE A 95 -50.91 -17.29 0.75
CA PHE A 95 -49.49 -17.60 0.75
C PHE A 95 -48.69 -16.50 0.06
N THR A 96 -47.72 -15.94 0.77
CA THR A 96 -46.87 -14.85 0.28
C THR A 96 -45.40 -15.26 0.33
N ASP A 97 -44.71 -15.09 -0.79
CA ASP A 97 -43.29 -15.39 -0.91
C ASP A 97 -42.47 -14.45 -0.01
N LYS A 98 -41.57 -15.02 0.82
CA LYS A 98 -40.78 -14.24 1.80
C LYS A 98 -39.80 -13.26 1.13
N SER A 99 -39.34 -13.57 -0.08
CA SER A 99 -38.28 -12.81 -0.75
C SER A 99 -38.83 -11.73 -1.67
N THR A 100 -39.87 -12.07 -2.45
CA THR A 100 -40.46 -11.18 -3.45
C THR A 100 -41.69 -10.43 -2.95
N LEU A 101 -42.24 -10.83 -1.80
CA LEU A 101 -43.49 -10.32 -1.22
C LEU A 101 -44.71 -10.47 -2.14
N LYS A 102 -44.61 -11.27 -3.20
CA LYS A 102 -45.70 -11.53 -4.13
C LYS A 102 -46.62 -12.64 -3.59
N LYS A 103 -47.93 -12.44 -3.78
CA LYS A 103 -48.96 -13.44 -3.43
C LYS A 103 -48.90 -14.57 -4.44
N LYS A 104 -48.72 -15.81 -3.95
CA LYS A 104 -48.68 -17.01 -4.80
C LYS A 104 -50.05 -17.59 -5.04
N SER A 105 -50.84 -17.76 -3.98
CA SER A 105 -52.18 -18.33 -4.09
C SER A 105 -53.11 -17.91 -2.96
N THR A 106 -54.39 -18.20 -3.17
CA THR A 106 -55.51 -17.85 -2.31
C THR A 106 -56.51 -18.99 -2.28
N PHE A 107 -56.86 -19.47 -1.09
CA PHE A 107 -57.90 -20.50 -0.92
C PHE A 107 -59.08 -19.96 -0.14
N PHE A 108 -60.28 -20.31 -0.56
CA PHE A 108 -61.50 -19.96 0.17
C PHE A 108 -61.94 -21.14 1.04
N ILE A 109 -62.15 -20.86 2.31
CA ILE A 109 -62.56 -21.83 3.32
C ILE A 109 -63.85 -21.30 3.93
N GLU A 110 -64.89 -22.11 3.95
CA GLU A 110 -66.13 -21.82 4.67
C GLU A 110 -66.19 -22.67 5.94
N ILE A 111 -66.26 -22.01 7.09
CA ILE A 111 -66.37 -22.68 8.39
C ILE A 111 -67.77 -22.39 8.93
N LYS A 112 -68.59 -23.44 9.05
CA LYS A 112 -69.91 -23.35 9.66
C LYS A 112 -69.77 -23.51 11.18
N VAL A 113 -70.03 -22.44 11.90
CA VAL A 113 -70.02 -22.39 13.37
C VAL A 113 -71.45 -22.62 13.86
N GLU A 114 -71.74 -23.80 14.40
CA GLU A 114 -73.05 -24.13 14.95
C GLU A 114 -73.27 -23.46 16.31
N LYS A 115 -74.50 -23.00 16.58
CA LYS A 115 -74.83 -22.34 17.86
C LYS A 115 -74.68 -23.34 19.00
N SER A 116 -73.97 -22.94 20.05
CA SER A 116 -73.84 -23.75 21.26
C SER A 116 -75.16 -23.74 22.04
N ALA A 117 -75.58 -24.90 22.56
CA ALA A 117 -76.84 -25.06 23.30
C ALA A 117 -76.89 -24.27 24.62
N LEU A 118 -75.73 -23.82 25.12
CA LEU A 118 -75.59 -23.15 26.41
C LEU A 118 -75.21 -21.66 26.30
N ASN A 119 -75.08 -21.12 25.09
CA ASN A 119 -74.55 -19.77 24.93
C ASN A 119 -75.69 -18.73 24.86
N VAL A 120 -75.67 -17.79 25.81
CA VAL A 120 -76.53 -16.61 25.82
C VAL A 120 -75.89 -15.58 24.89
N ASP A 121 -76.66 -15.00 23.97
CA ASP A 121 -76.16 -14.04 22.97
C ASP A 121 -75.51 -12.83 23.68
N GLY A 122 -74.18 -12.85 23.87
CA GLY A 122 -73.49 -11.83 24.67
C GLY A 122 -71.97 -11.77 24.61
N ALA A 123 -71.28 -12.64 23.85
CA ALA A 123 -69.84 -12.49 23.67
C ALA A 123 -69.55 -11.41 22.62
N VAL A 124 -69.23 -10.20 23.09
CA VAL A 124 -68.80 -9.09 22.22
C VAL A 124 -67.50 -9.50 21.52
N SER A 125 -67.52 -9.45 20.19
CA SER A 125 -66.35 -9.60 19.33
C SER A 125 -65.33 -8.51 19.69
N THR A 126 -64.27 -8.92 20.40
CA THR A 126 -63.12 -8.10 20.81
C THR A 126 -61.97 -7.88 19.78
N PRO A 127 -62.03 -8.26 18.47
CA PRO A 127 -60.88 -8.15 17.55
C PRO A 127 -60.41 -6.73 17.22
N LEU A 128 -61.25 -5.70 17.37
CA LEU A 128 -60.89 -4.35 16.93
C LEU A 128 -59.76 -3.75 17.79
N CYS A 129 -59.74 -4.03 19.10
CA CYS A 129 -58.72 -3.50 20.01
C CYS A 129 -57.34 -4.11 19.74
N THR A 130 -57.27 -5.43 19.53
CA THR A 130 -56.00 -6.12 19.26
C THR A 130 -55.38 -5.74 17.90
N LEU A 131 -56.21 -5.44 16.90
CA LEU A 131 -55.72 -4.97 15.59
C LEU A 131 -55.16 -3.54 15.66
N LEU A 132 -55.78 -2.68 16.48
CA LEU A 132 -55.28 -1.32 16.71
C LEU A 132 -53.95 -1.33 17.47
N GLU A 133 -53.81 -2.20 18.47
CA GLU A 133 -52.54 -2.41 19.19
C GLU A 133 -51.42 -2.92 18.28
N GLU A 134 -51.70 -3.86 17.35
CA GLU A 134 -50.69 -4.31 16.38
C GLU A 134 -50.27 -3.21 15.40
N ILE A 135 -51.20 -2.34 15.00
CA ILE A 135 -50.89 -1.20 14.13
C ILE A 135 -50.01 -0.18 14.88
N ASP A 136 -50.35 0.12 16.14
CA ASP A 136 -49.60 1.04 16.99
C ASP A 136 -48.15 0.56 17.20
N ASN A 137 -47.97 -0.71 17.57
CA ASN A 137 -46.64 -1.32 17.68
C ASN A 137 -45.84 -1.29 16.37
N LYS A 138 -46.51 -1.40 15.21
CA LYS A 138 -45.85 -1.30 13.89
C LYS A 138 -45.45 0.14 13.57
N LEU A 139 -46.21 1.13 14.02
CA LEU A 139 -45.85 2.54 13.86
C LEU A 139 -44.61 2.88 14.69
N ASP A 140 -44.52 2.40 15.94
CA ASP A 140 -43.33 2.54 16.78
C ASP A 140 -42.09 1.91 16.15
N GLN A 141 -42.23 0.74 15.52
CA GLN A 141 -41.14 0.09 14.80
C GLN A 141 -40.68 0.92 13.58
N ILE A 142 -41.62 1.55 12.87
CA ILE A 142 -41.31 2.42 11.72
C ILE A 142 -40.57 3.67 12.16
N GLU A 143 -40.96 4.29 13.28
CA GLU A 143 -40.27 5.47 13.82
C GLU A 143 -38.82 5.14 14.21
N ASN A 144 -38.59 4.00 14.87
CA ASN A 144 -37.25 3.53 15.19
C ASN A 144 -36.38 3.30 13.94
N ILE A 145 -36.96 2.80 12.84
CA ILE A 145 -36.23 2.65 11.56
C ILE A 145 -35.78 4.01 11.02
N GLY A 146 -36.59 5.06 11.19
CA GLY A 146 -36.22 6.43 10.80
C GLY A 146 -34.95 6.90 11.51
N GLN A 147 -34.89 6.71 12.83
CA GLN A 147 -33.71 7.08 13.63
C GLN A 147 -32.45 6.31 13.19
N VAL A 148 -32.57 4.99 13.00
CA VAL A 148 -31.46 4.15 12.52
C VAL A 148 -30.96 4.61 11.15
N LEU A 149 -31.86 5.05 10.27
CA LEU A 149 -31.50 5.52 8.94
C LEU A 149 -30.73 6.85 8.99
N ASP A 150 -31.12 7.77 9.88
CA ASP A 150 -30.43 9.05 10.07
C ASP A 150 -29.03 8.85 10.68
N GLU A 151 -28.90 7.93 11.65
CA GLU A 151 -27.60 7.53 12.18
C GLU A 151 -26.71 6.92 11.09
N ALA A 152 -27.24 5.99 10.29
CA ALA A 152 -26.52 5.36 9.19
C ALA A 152 -26.06 6.38 8.14
N LYS A 153 -26.90 7.38 7.84
CA LYS A 153 -26.58 8.50 6.95
C LYS A 153 -25.42 9.33 7.51
N THR A 154 -25.45 9.65 8.79
CA THR A 154 -24.39 10.41 9.47
C THR A 154 -23.06 9.66 9.44
N VAL A 155 -23.07 8.36 9.75
CA VAL A 155 -21.87 7.50 9.69
C VAL A 155 -21.31 7.43 8.27
N ARG A 156 -22.18 7.29 7.26
CA ARG A 156 -21.78 7.26 5.85
C ARG A 156 -21.14 8.57 5.41
N ASP A 157 -21.68 9.71 5.81
CA ASP A 157 -21.15 11.03 5.47
C ASP A 157 -19.77 11.26 6.14
N ASP A 158 -19.61 10.88 7.42
CA ASP A 158 -18.33 10.93 8.12
C ASP A 158 -17.26 10.02 7.47
N LEU A 159 -17.64 8.82 7.05
CA LEU A 159 -16.75 7.90 6.36
C LEU A 159 -16.26 8.45 5.02
N VAL A 160 -17.11 9.16 4.28
CA VAL A 160 -16.73 9.83 3.02
C VAL A 160 -15.68 10.91 3.28
N VAL A 161 -15.88 11.75 4.31
CA VAL A 161 -14.91 12.80 4.68
C VAL A 161 -13.57 12.20 5.09
N LYS A 162 -13.57 11.17 5.93
CA LYS A 162 -12.35 10.45 6.36
C LYS A 162 -11.61 9.83 5.18
N THR A 163 -12.33 9.22 4.24
CA THR A 163 -11.75 8.61 3.03
C THR A 163 -11.07 9.66 2.15
N ASN A 164 -11.71 10.81 1.93
CA ASN A 164 -11.12 11.90 1.15
C ASN A 164 -9.85 12.45 1.81
N THR A 165 -9.88 12.63 3.14
CA THR A 165 -8.72 13.07 3.92
C THR A 165 -7.55 12.10 3.78
N ALA A 166 -7.82 10.78 3.88
CA ALA A 166 -6.81 9.74 3.72
C ALA A 166 -6.19 9.74 2.31
N ASN A 167 -7.01 9.95 1.26
CA ASN A 167 -6.52 10.02 -0.12
C ASN A 167 -5.60 11.24 -0.34
N ILE A 168 -5.93 12.40 0.23
CA ILE A 168 -5.06 13.58 0.19
C ILE A 168 -3.73 13.30 0.90
N ALA A 169 -3.78 12.71 2.10
CA ALA A 169 -2.58 12.35 2.84
C ALA A 169 -1.68 11.37 2.07
N LYS A 170 -2.27 10.38 1.41
CA LYS A 170 -1.55 9.44 0.53
C LYS A 170 -0.82 10.15 -0.60
N SER A 171 -1.49 11.05 -1.32
CA SER A 171 -0.90 11.81 -2.43
C SER A 171 0.27 12.70 -1.96
N ASN A 172 0.13 13.33 -0.79
CA ASN A 172 1.21 14.12 -0.19
C ASN A 172 2.42 13.25 0.16
N LEU A 173 2.21 12.04 0.69
CA LEU A 173 3.28 11.09 0.98
C LEU A 173 4.00 10.62 -0.29
N GLU A 174 3.26 10.30 -1.36
CA GLU A 174 3.84 9.91 -2.66
C GLU A 174 4.72 11.03 -3.24
N THR A 175 4.28 12.28 -3.11
CA THR A 175 5.05 13.46 -3.52
C THR A 175 6.32 13.61 -2.68
N ALA A 176 6.22 13.46 -1.34
CA ALA A 176 7.36 13.55 -0.45
C ALA A 176 8.42 12.46 -0.72
N ILE A 177 7.99 11.23 -1.00
CA ILE A 177 8.87 10.11 -1.39
C ILE A 177 9.60 10.42 -2.70
N THR A 178 8.89 10.96 -3.69
CA THR A 178 9.48 11.36 -4.98
C THR A 178 10.55 12.42 -4.79
N ASN A 179 10.26 13.46 -3.99
CA ASN A 179 11.22 14.52 -3.69
C ASN A 179 12.45 13.99 -2.95
N ALA A 180 12.26 13.09 -1.98
CA ALA A 180 13.36 12.46 -1.25
C ALA A 180 14.27 11.63 -2.18
N ASN A 181 13.68 10.89 -3.12
CA ASN A 181 14.44 10.12 -4.12
C ASN A 181 15.25 11.03 -5.06
N ASN A 182 14.66 12.14 -5.50
CA ASN A 182 15.39 13.13 -6.31
C ASN A 182 16.58 13.69 -5.52
N LYS A 183 16.38 14.04 -4.24
CA LYS A 183 17.47 14.56 -3.39
C LYS A 183 18.58 13.54 -3.15
N LYS A 184 18.22 12.27 -2.98
CA LYS A 184 19.19 11.16 -2.89
C LYS A 184 20.05 11.08 -4.16
N ASN A 185 19.45 11.22 -5.34
CA ASN A 185 20.18 11.19 -6.61
C ASN A 185 21.12 12.40 -6.76
N GLU A 186 20.70 13.60 -6.38
CA GLU A 186 21.56 14.79 -6.33
C GLU A 186 22.78 14.58 -5.43
N VAL A 187 22.57 14.01 -4.24
CA VAL A 187 23.66 13.72 -3.29
C VAL A 187 24.63 12.69 -3.87
N ASN A 188 24.13 11.62 -4.51
CA ASN A 188 24.98 10.62 -5.15
C ASN A 188 25.85 11.23 -6.27
N ALA A 189 25.28 12.13 -7.07
CA ALA A 189 26.03 12.86 -8.10
C ALA A 189 27.12 13.75 -7.48
N ALA A 190 26.81 14.46 -6.39
CA ALA A 190 27.79 15.27 -5.67
C ALA A 190 28.94 14.44 -5.09
N ILE A 191 28.65 13.26 -4.51
CA ILE A 191 29.64 12.32 -3.99
C ILE A 191 30.56 11.83 -5.12
N THR A 192 29.99 11.52 -6.28
CA THR A 192 30.75 11.06 -7.45
C THR A 192 31.71 12.15 -7.94
N ASN A 193 31.22 13.39 -8.06
CA ASN A 193 32.05 14.54 -8.44
C ASN A 193 33.18 14.80 -7.44
N ALA A 194 32.90 14.73 -6.13
CA ALA A 194 33.91 14.89 -5.09
C ALA A 194 34.98 13.80 -5.18
N THR A 195 34.58 12.55 -5.42
CA THR A 195 35.51 11.41 -5.59
C THR A 195 36.44 11.62 -6.78
N ASN A 196 35.91 12.07 -7.92
CA ASN A 196 36.72 12.39 -9.09
C ASN A 196 37.71 13.53 -8.80
N LYS A 197 37.28 14.57 -8.08
CA LYS A 197 38.15 15.68 -7.72
C LYS A 197 39.28 15.28 -6.77
N ILE A 198 39.02 14.37 -5.83
CA ILE A 198 40.06 13.78 -4.98
C ILE A 198 41.10 13.05 -5.84
N ALA A 199 40.67 12.26 -6.83
CA ALA A 199 41.58 11.55 -7.73
C ALA A 199 42.45 12.53 -8.55
N GLU A 200 41.86 13.60 -9.10
CA GLU A 200 42.60 14.65 -9.81
C GLU A 200 43.64 15.32 -8.90
N VAL A 201 43.27 15.68 -7.67
CA VAL A 201 44.18 16.29 -6.69
C VAL A 201 45.35 15.35 -6.36
N ASN A 202 45.10 14.05 -6.21
CA ASN A 202 46.16 13.06 -5.96
C ASN A 202 47.15 12.96 -7.13
N ILE A 203 46.67 13.08 -8.38
CA ILE A 203 47.54 13.16 -9.56
C ILE A 203 48.40 14.44 -9.50
N SER A 204 47.79 15.60 -9.20
CA SER A 204 48.54 16.85 -9.05
C SER A 204 49.59 16.80 -7.95
N ILE A 205 49.29 16.18 -6.81
CA ILE A 205 50.26 15.97 -5.71
C ILE A 205 51.44 15.11 -6.19
N THR A 206 51.15 14.02 -6.91
CA THR A 206 52.19 13.13 -7.46
C THR A 206 53.11 13.89 -8.43
N ASN A 207 52.52 14.69 -9.32
CA ASN A 207 53.29 15.51 -10.26
C ASN A 207 54.16 16.56 -9.56
N ALA A 208 53.61 17.25 -8.55
CA ALA A 208 54.37 18.22 -7.76
C ALA A 208 55.56 17.58 -7.03
N ASN A 209 55.37 16.39 -6.47
CA ASN A 209 56.46 15.62 -5.83
C ASN A 209 57.54 15.23 -6.84
N ASN A 210 57.16 14.81 -8.05
CA ASN A 210 58.11 14.49 -9.12
C ASN A 210 58.92 15.74 -9.52
N SER A 211 58.27 16.89 -9.70
CA SER A 211 58.96 18.16 -9.99
C SER A 211 59.89 18.60 -8.87
N LYS A 212 59.48 18.43 -7.60
CA LYS A 212 60.32 18.71 -6.44
C LYS A 212 61.58 17.85 -6.44
N ASN A 213 61.45 16.54 -6.65
CA ASN A 213 62.59 15.62 -6.71
C ASN A 213 63.56 15.95 -7.86
N ALA A 214 63.02 16.32 -9.03
CA ALA A 214 63.83 16.76 -10.16
C ALA A 214 64.61 18.06 -9.84
N LEU A 215 63.97 19.02 -9.17
CA LEU A 215 64.61 20.25 -8.72
C LEU A 215 65.69 19.98 -7.67
N ASP A 216 65.41 19.13 -6.68
CA ASP A 216 66.38 18.74 -5.64
C ASP A 216 67.62 18.09 -6.29
N THR A 217 67.43 17.23 -7.30
CA THR A 217 68.52 16.64 -8.09
C THR A 217 69.33 17.69 -8.84
N SER A 218 68.66 18.62 -9.54
CA SER A 218 69.32 19.71 -10.27
C SER A 218 70.16 20.60 -9.35
N LYS A 219 69.62 20.94 -8.16
CA LYS A 219 70.32 21.70 -7.13
C LYS A 219 71.59 20.98 -6.65
N ASN A 220 71.52 19.68 -6.39
CA ASN A 220 72.69 18.89 -5.99
C ASN A 220 73.77 18.85 -7.07
N ASN A 221 73.38 18.72 -8.33
CA ASN A 221 74.31 18.78 -9.46
C ASN A 221 74.98 20.16 -9.55
N ALA A 222 74.20 21.24 -9.44
CA ALA A 222 74.73 22.61 -9.46
C ALA A 222 75.73 22.87 -8.30
N ASN A 223 75.41 22.40 -7.09
CA ASN A 223 76.32 22.48 -5.94
C ASN A 223 77.62 21.71 -6.17
N THR A 224 77.53 20.53 -6.79
CA THR A 224 78.71 19.72 -7.14
C THR A 224 79.58 20.45 -8.16
N THR A 225 78.98 21.01 -9.22
CA THR A 225 79.69 21.80 -10.23
C THR A 225 80.34 23.03 -9.62
N LYS A 226 79.63 23.74 -8.73
CA LYS A 226 80.19 24.89 -8.02
C LYS A 226 81.43 24.49 -7.21
N THR A 227 81.35 23.40 -6.45
CA THR A 227 82.49 22.90 -5.65
C THR A 227 83.71 22.62 -6.52
N LYS A 228 83.52 21.94 -7.67
CA LYS A 228 84.60 21.67 -8.64
C LYS A 228 85.19 22.96 -9.24
N LEU A 229 84.35 23.97 -9.49
CA LEU A 229 84.81 25.25 -9.99
C LEU A 229 85.63 25.98 -8.91
N ASP A 230 85.15 26.00 -7.67
CA ASP A 230 85.86 26.59 -6.53
C ASP A 230 87.23 25.92 -6.32
N GLU A 231 87.31 24.59 -6.43
CA GLU A 231 88.57 23.82 -6.41
C GLU A 231 89.50 24.21 -7.58
N SER A 232 88.98 24.33 -8.81
CA SER A 232 89.77 24.72 -9.98
C SER A 232 90.33 26.14 -9.85
N ILE A 233 89.53 27.08 -9.30
CA ILE A 233 89.97 28.45 -9.04
C ILE A 233 91.07 28.45 -7.98
N SER A 234 90.89 27.69 -6.90
CA SER A 234 91.92 27.56 -5.85
C SER A 234 93.23 27.03 -6.41
N ASN A 235 93.19 25.99 -7.26
CA ASN A 235 94.38 25.44 -7.90
C ASN A 235 95.08 26.45 -8.82
N ALA A 236 94.31 27.20 -9.62
CA ALA A 236 94.86 28.25 -10.47
C ALA A 236 95.53 29.37 -9.67
N ASN A 237 94.92 29.79 -8.56
CA ASN A 237 95.51 30.78 -7.66
C ASN A 237 96.82 30.26 -7.04
N ASN A 238 96.84 29.01 -6.54
CA ASN A 238 98.06 28.41 -6.00
C ASN A 238 99.20 28.37 -7.05
N PHE A 239 98.89 28.04 -8.31
CA PHE A 239 99.88 28.06 -9.39
C PHE A 239 100.46 29.47 -9.62
N ILE A 240 99.60 30.50 -9.61
CA ILE A 240 100.05 31.90 -9.73
C ILE A 240 100.94 32.28 -8.54
N ASP A 241 100.56 31.88 -7.33
CA ASP A 241 101.34 32.16 -6.11
C ASP A 241 102.72 31.46 -6.15
N GLU A 242 102.80 30.23 -6.66
CA GLU A 242 104.04 29.45 -6.74
C GLU A 242 104.99 29.92 -7.86
N HIS A 243 104.46 30.36 -9.00
CA HIS A 243 105.26 30.66 -10.20
C HIS A 243 105.36 32.16 -10.55
N GLY A 244 104.66 33.03 -9.82
CA GLY A 244 104.50 34.44 -10.18
C GLY A 244 103.49 34.62 -11.32
N ASN A 245 103.05 35.86 -11.54
CA ASN A 245 102.21 36.14 -12.68
C ASN A 245 103.05 36.03 -13.98
N ILE A 246 102.39 35.93 -15.16
CA ILE A 246 103.09 35.80 -16.45
C ILE A 246 104.09 36.95 -16.68
N ILE A 247 103.82 38.14 -16.14
CA ILE A 247 104.71 39.30 -16.25
C ILE A 247 105.97 39.07 -15.41
N ASP A 248 105.85 38.55 -14.19
CA ASP A 248 106.99 38.22 -13.33
C ASP A 248 107.88 37.15 -13.99
N MET A 249 107.27 36.10 -14.55
CA MET A 249 107.99 35.08 -15.30
C MET A 249 108.72 35.64 -16.54
N LEU A 250 108.09 36.58 -17.27
CA LEU A 250 108.71 37.23 -18.43
C LEU A 250 109.90 38.11 -18.01
N ILE A 251 109.76 38.85 -16.91
CA ILE A 251 110.86 39.66 -16.34
C ILE A 251 112.04 38.76 -15.99
N ASP A 252 111.81 37.60 -15.38
CA ASP A 252 112.87 36.64 -15.06
C ASP A 252 113.57 36.10 -16.31
N ILE A 253 112.83 35.83 -17.39
CA ILE A 253 113.41 35.39 -18.67
C ILE A 253 114.20 36.53 -19.34
N GLU A 254 113.68 37.76 -19.38
CA GLU A 254 114.40 38.92 -19.91
C GLU A 254 115.70 39.16 -19.14
N ASN A 255 115.65 39.07 -17.80
CA ASN A 255 116.83 39.15 -16.95
C ASN A 255 117.83 38.02 -17.23
N LEU A 256 117.37 36.81 -17.55
CA LEU A 256 118.23 35.70 -17.91
C LEU A 256 118.87 35.93 -19.30
N LEU A 257 118.09 36.33 -20.29
CA LEU A 257 118.56 36.60 -21.66
C LEU A 257 119.55 37.78 -21.69
N GLY A 258 119.33 38.83 -20.90
CA GLY A 258 120.29 39.94 -20.76
C GLY A 258 121.63 39.54 -20.15
N LYS A 259 121.69 38.40 -19.43
CA LYS A 259 122.94 37.82 -18.90
C LYS A 259 123.62 36.84 -19.86
N VAL A 260 122.93 36.40 -20.92
CA VAL A 260 123.56 35.57 -21.96
C VAL A 260 124.44 36.47 -22.81
N HIS A 261 125.76 36.26 -22.73
CA HIS A 261 126.71 36.92 -23.60
C HIS A 261 126.54 36.36 -25.02
N LEU A 262 125.76 37.04 -25.85
CA LEU A 262 125.78 36.82 -27.30
C LEU A 262 127.06 37.46 -27.81
N ASP A 263 128.18 36.73 -27.67
CA ASP A 263 129.42 37.12 -28.30
C ASP A 263 129.12 37.14 -29.80
N GLY A 264 129.20 38.32 -30.43
CA GLY A 264 129.00 38.51 -31.87
C GLY A 264 130.10 37.86 -32.71
N GLY A 265 130.65 36.74 -32.23
CA GLY A 265 131.77 36.01 -32.78
C GLY A 265 131.40 35.38 -34.10
N THR A 266 132.18 35.72 -35.11
CA THR A 266 132.29 34.97 -36.36
C THR A 266 132.68 33.52 -36.04
N PHE A 267 131.71 32.59 -36.08
CA PHE A 267 131.97 31.14 -36.00
C PHE A 267 132.51 30.56 -37.33
N PHE A 268 133.15 31.39 -38.15
CA PHE A 268 133.98 30.92 -39.25
C PHE A 268 135.37 31.54 -39.08
N GLU A 269 136.38 30.66 -39.10
CA GLU A 269 137.83 30.91 -39.04
C GLU A 269 138.37 31.06 -37.60
N THR A 270 139.24 30.18 -37.09
CA THR A 270 140.43 29.61 -37.72
C THR A 270 140.71 28.14 -37.37
N TYR A 271 141.12 27.42 -38.42
CA TYR A 271 141.75 26.11 -38.46
C TYR A 271 143.01 26.06 -37.55
N ASP A 272 143.07 25.07 -36.64
CA ASP A 272 144.32 24.69 -35.96
C ASP A 272 144.77 23.30 -36.47
N PRO A 273 146.02 23.17 -36.94
CA PRO A 273 146.52 21.96 -37.57
C PRO A 273 146.76 20.88 -36.53
N TRP A 274 146.16 19.70 -36.72
CA TRP A 274 146.56 18.52 -35.96
C TRP A 274 147.89 18.04 -36.52
N GLU A 275 148.94 18.25 -35.73
CA GLU A 275 150.27 17.72 -35.95
C GLU A 275 150.23 16.20 -36.12
N VAL A 276 151.01 15.75 -37.11
CA VAL A 276 151.29 14.36 -37.41
C VAL A 276 152.18 13.81 -36.30
N ASP A 277 151.65 12.88 -35.49
CA ASP A 277 152.53 12.03 -34.69
C ASP A 277 153.15 10.96 -35.58
N SER A 278 154.47 11.02 -35.70
CA SER A 278 155.33 10.20 -36.54
C SER A 278 155.86 9.02 -35.73
N GLY A 279 154.95 8.16 -35.28
CA GLY A 279 155.30 6.86 -34.72
C GLY A 279 155.35 5.77 -35.80
N THR A 280 156.50 5.60 -36.46
CA THR A 280 156.86 4.34 -37.13
C THR A 280 157.82 3.54 -36.26
N PHE A 281 157.36 2.39 -35.76
CA PHE A 281 157.87 1.05 -36.08
C PHE A 281 156.81 0.00 -35.72
#